data_AF-A0A1M5X589-F1
#
_entry.id   AF-A0A1M5X589-F1
#
_cell.length_a   1.000
_cell.length_b   1.000
_cell.length_c   1.000
_cell.angle_alpha   90.00
_cell.angle_beta   90.00
_cell.angle_gamma   90.00
#
_symmetry.space_group_name_H-M   'P 1'
#
loop_
_entity.id
_entity.type
_entity.pdbx_description
1 polymer ?
#
loop_
_entity_poly.entity_id
_entity_poly.type
_entity_poly.pdbx_seq_one_letter_code
_entity_poly.pdbx_strand_id
1 'polypeptide(L)'
;MLKKAGIEFAQLEFMPGMLDVSIFHTAPPEASGKTLVKYGEGINIGRALLFSANAVYGLGLHGQPLLHCHGSFLDAESGLCGGHVNVQECRVGRGGLSAQVTATPNIGFAVDLDLTSNMQVFHPVSYPGGRHGS
;
A
#
# COMPACT_ATOMS: atom_id res chain seq x y z
N MET A 1 3.06 4.59 13.16
CA MET A 1 2.08 5.51 13.77
C MET A 1 0.77 4.81 14.04
N LEU A 2 0.12 4.20 13.04
CA LEU A 2 -1.16 3.47 13.19
C LEU A 2 -1.15 2.38 14.27
N LYS A 3 -0.19 1.43 14.21
CA LYS A 3 0.00 0.41 15.27
C LYS A 3 0.12 1.02 16.68
N LYS A 4 0.87 2.12 16.82
CA LYS A 4 1.06 2.80 18.11
C LYS A 4 -0.23 3.47 18.61
N ALA A 5 -1.13 3.82 17.70
CA ALA A 5 -2.46 4.36 18.01
C ALA A 5 -3.52 3.27 18.24
N GLY A 6 -3.13 1.98 18.28
CA GLY A 6 -4.05 0.86 18.47
C GLY A 6 -4.97 0.58 17.27
N ILE A 7 -4.68 1.17 16.11
CA ILE A 7 -5.43 0.92 14.87
C ILE A 7 -4.90 -0.37 14.25
N GLU A 8 -5.81 -1.31 13.97
CA GLU A 8 -5.52 -2.59 13.32
C GLU A 8 -5.88 -2.58 11.84
N PHE A 9 -7.03 -2.00 11.49
CA PHE A 9 -7.51 -1.85 10.12
C PHE A 9 -7.77 -0.38 9.80
N ALA A 10 -7.31 0.05 8.63
CA ALA A 10 -7.63 1.36 8.12
C ALA A 10 -7.53 1.45 6.59
N GLN A 11 -8.29 2.38 6.04
CA GLN A 11 -8.09 2.90 4.68
C GLN A 11 -7.41 4.25 4.77
N LEU A 12 -6.48 4.52 3.86
CA LEU A 12 -5.74 5.77 3.79
C LEU A 12 -5.85 6.35 2.39
N GLU A 13 -6.08 7.66 2.32
CA GLU A 13 -5.98 8.45 1.09
C GLU A 13 -4.94 9.55 1.32
N PHE A 14 -3.93 9.60 0.46
CA PHE A 14 -2.83 10.56 0.55
C PHE A 14 -3.13 11.77 -0.31
N MET A 15 -2.96 12.95 0.27
CA MET A 15 -3.03 14.22 -0.47
C MET A 15 -1.75 14.42 -1.29
N PRO A 16 -1.80 15.23 -2.37
CA PRO A 16 -0.63 15.49 -3.19
C PRO A 16 0.55 16.03 -2.36
N GLY A 17 1.75 15.57 -2.67
CA GLY A 17 2.96 16.09 -2.04
C GLY A 17 4.26 15.54 -2.62
N MET A 18 5.35 16.25 -2.36
CA MET A 18 6.65 15.92 -2.95
C MET A 18 7.33 14.78 -2.21
N LEU A 19 7.86 13.83 -2.98
CA LEU A 19 8.81 12.83 -2.52
C LEU A 19 10.22 13.18 -3.02
N ASP A 20 11.22 12.99 -2.18
CA ASP A 20 12.64 13.08 -2.58
C ASP A 20 13.12 11.79 -3.25
N VAL A 21 12.49 10.65 -2.93
CA VAL A 21 12.71 9.35 -3.59
C VAL A 21 11.36 8.68 -3.80
N SER A 22 11.08 8.27 -5.03
CA SER A 22 9.81 7.64 -5.44
C SER A 22 10.12 6.33 -6.16
N ILE A 23 9.65 5.22 -5.58
CA ILE A 23 9.87 3.87 -6.09
C ILE A 23 8.52 3.15 -6.11
N PHE A 24 8.17 2.57 -7.24
CA PHE A 24 6.96 1.77 -7.38
C PHE A 24 7.23 0.51 -8.22
N HIS A 25 6.34 -0.45 -8.10
CA HIS A 25 6.38 -1.68 -8.88
C HIS A 25 5.16 -1.76 -9.79
N THR A 26 5.38 -2.25 -10.99
CA THR A 26 4.30 -2.73 -11.86
C THR A 26 4.26 -4.26 -11.79
N ALA A 27 3.10 -4.82 -12.05
CA ALA A 27 2.87 -6.27 -12.02
C ALA A 27 2.43 -6.73 -13.41
N PRO A 28 3.34 -6.83 -14.39
CA PRO A 28 3.01 -7.38 -15.69
C PRO A 28 2.56 -8.85 -15.57
N PRO A 29 1.79 -9.36 -16.55
CA PRO A 29 1.40 -10.76 -16.60
C PRO A 29 2.61 -11.70 -16.50
N GLU A 30 2.46 -12.78 -15.73
CA GLU A 30 3.53 -13.76 -15.56
C GLU A 30 3.52 -14.78 -16.71
N ALA A 31 4.64 -14.93 -17.41
CA ALA A 31 4.71 -15.69 -18.65
C ALA A 31 4.52 -17.20 -18.48
N SER A 32 4.84 -17.77 -17.31
CA SER A 32 4.65 -19.20 -17.04
C SER A 32 3.21 -19.57 -16.65
N GLY A 33 2.36 -18.58 -16.36
CA GLY A 33 0.98 -18.77 -15.90
C GLY A 33 0.85 -19.38 -14.50
N LYS A 34 1.96 -19.46 -13.75
CA LYS A 34 1.96 -20.00 -12.37
C LYS A 34 1.30 -19.05 -11.38
N THR A 35 1.35 -17.75 -11.68
CA THR A 35 0.59 -16.68 -11.02
C THR A 35 0.01 -15.78 -12.10
N LEU A 36 -0.96 -14.91 -11.77
CA LEU A 36 -1.49 -13.98 -12.76
C LEU A 36 -0.50 -12.88 -13.14
N VAL A 37 0.27 -12.40 -12.16
CA VAL A 37 1.25 -11.34 -12.34
C VAL A 37 2.53 -11.63 -11.57
N LYS A 38 3.62 -11.00 -11.99
CA LYS A 38 4.89 -10.98 -11.26
C LYS A 38 5.34 -9.55 -11.07
N TYR A 39 5.50 -9.13 -9.82
CA TYR A 39 6.09 -7.82 -9.53
C TYR A 39 7.53 -7.79 -10.04
N GLY A 40 7.82 -6.78 -10.86
CA GLY A 40 9.17 -6.51 -11.37
C GLY A 40 10.06 -5.83 -10.33
N GLU A 41 11.30 -5.55 -10.73
CA GLU A 41 12.19 -4.67 -9.96
C GLU A 41 11.53 -3.30 -9.72
N GLY A 42 11.91 -2.65 -8.62
CA GLY A 42 11.38 -1.33 -8.28
C GLY A 42 11.80 -0.30 -9.32
N ILE A 43 10.81 0.41 -9.89
CA ILE A 43 11.02 1.51 -10.81
C ILE A 43 11.28 2.76 -9.97
N ASN A 44 12.54 3.18 -9.92
CA ASN A 44 12.96 4.39 -9.23
C ASN A 44 12.94 5.58 -10.20
N ILE A 45 12.09 6.57 -9.90
CA ILE A 45 11.96 7.80 -10.71
C ILE A 45 12.55 9.03 -9.98
N GLY A 46 13.27 8.82 -8.88
CA GLY A 46 13.86 9.89 -8.09
C GLY A 46 12.81 10.81 -7.45
N ARG A 47 13.04 12.12 -7.54
CA ARG A 47 12.18 13.15 -6.96
C ARG A 47 10.95 13.35 -7.84
N ALA A 48 9.76 13.10 -7.30
CA ALA A 48 8.51 13.27 -8.04
C ALA A 48 7.40 13.84 -7.14
N LEU A 49 6.39 14.42 -7.77
CA LEU A 49 5.13 14.74 -7.08
C LEU A 49 4.33 13.45 -6.96
N LEU A 50 4.04 13.01 -5.74
CA LEU A 50 2.95 12.06 -5.51
C LEU A 50 1.64 12.82 -5.71
N PHE A 51 0.92 12.53 -6.78
CA PHE A 51 -0.34 13.21 -7.12
C PHE A 51 -1.52 12.68 -6.31
N SER A 52 -1.60 11.36 -6.15
CA SER A 52 -2.58 10.67 -5.31
C SER A 52 -2.02 9.30 -4.94
N ALA A 53 -2.37 8.83 -3.75
CA ALA A 53 -2.17 7.44 -3.38
C ALA A 53 -3.28 6.98 -2.44
N ASN A 54 -3.66 5.72 -2.58
CA ASN A 54 -4.55 5.05 -1.65
C ASN A 54 -3.82 3.86 -1.03
N ALA A 55 -4.08 3.60 0.25
CA ALA A 55 -3.53 2.46 0.93
C ALA A 55 -4.53 1.74 1.82
N VAL A 56 -4.33 0.44 1.95
CA VAL A 56 -5.01 -0.41 2.92
C VAL A 56 -3.99 -0.80 3.99
N TYR A 57 -4.33 -0.53 5.24
CA TYR A 57 -3.63 -1.02 6.40
C TYR A 57 -4.41 -2.17 7.02
N GLY A 58 -3.76 -3.32 7.16
CA GLY A 58 -4.36 -4.52 7.71
C GLY A 58 -3.30 -5.52 8.16
N LEU A 59 -3.67 -6.79 8.16
CA LEU A 59 -2.78 -7.86 8.63
C LEU A 59 -2.12 -8.55 7.44
N GLY A 60 -0.80 -8.56 7.40
CA GLY A 60 -0.02 -9.42 6.53
C GLY A 60 0.02 -10.86 7.02
N LEU A 61 0.90 -11.66 6.40
CA LEU A 61 1.17 -13.02 6.85
C LEU A 61 1.53 -13.06 8.34
N HIS A 62 1.06 -14.09 9.02
CA HIS A 62 1.29 -14.31 10.46
C HIS A 62 0.81 -13.14 11.35
N GLY A 63 -0.16 -12.36 10.88
CA GLY A 63 -0.78 -11.28 11.65
C GLY A 63 0.11 -10.04 11.84
N GLN A 64 1.21 -9.91 11.09
CA GLN A 64 2.05 -8.71 11.17
C GLN A 64 1.38 -7.55 10.44
N PRO A 65 1.45 -6.31 10.93
CA PRO A 65 0.81 -5.21 10.23
C PRO A 65 1.43 -4.96 8.85
N LEU A 66 0.58 -4.77 7.85
CA LEU A 66 0.95 -4.55 6.46
C LEU A 66 0.24 -3.31 5.92
N LEU A 67 0.99 -2.50 5.17
CA LEU A 67 0.45 -1.36 4.42
C LEU A 67 0.63 -1.66 2.93
N HIS A 68 -0.47 -1.84 2.21
CA HIS A 68 -0.48 -2.00 0.76
C HIS A 68 -0.89 -0.67 0.14
N CYS A 69 -0.01 -0.05 -0.63
CA CYS A 69 -0.18 1.30 -1.14
C CYS A 69 -0.03 1.34 -2.66
N HIS A 70 -0.94 2.00 -3.34
CA HIS A 70 -0.84 2.31 -4.77
C HIS A 70 -0.81 3.82 -4.95
N GLY A 71 0.01 4.29 -5.87
CA GLY A 71 0.27 5.71 -6.04
C GLY A 71 0.49 6.08 -7.50
N SER A 72 0.12 7.33 -7.80
CA SER A 72 0.37 7.98 -9.09
C SER A 72 1.33 9.13 -8.88
N PHE A 73 2.35 9.20 -9.72
CA PHE A 73 3.44 10.16 -9.64
C PHE A 73 3.49 11.00 -10.91
N LEU A 74 3.82 12.27 -10.74
CA LEU A 74 4.23 13.14 -11.83
C LEU A 74 5.74 13.35 -11.74
N ASP A 75 6.43 12.72 -12.67
CA ASP A 75 7.87 12.90 -12.90
C ASP A 75 8.11 14.13 -13.80
N ALA A 76 9.25 14.79 -13.61
CA ALA A 76 9.67 15.94 -14.40
C ALA A 76 9.97 15.58 -15.87
N GLU A 77 10.35 14.33 -16.17
CA GLU A 77 10.76 13.90 -17.52
C GLU A 77 9.67 13.09 -18.24
N SER A 78 9.05 12.10 -17.58
CA SER A 78 8.20 11.10 -18.23
C SER A 78 6.69 11.37 -18.17
N GLY A 79 6.26 12.36 -17.37
CA GLY A 79 4.83 12.62 -17.13
C GLY A 79 4.23 11.71 -16.06
N LEU A 80 2.97 11.32 -16.25
CA LEU A 80 2.20 10.56 -15.24
C LEU A 80 2.57 9.07 -15.28
N CYS A 81 2.99 8.52 -14.15
CA CYS A 81 3.26 7.09 -13.95
C CYS A 81 2.70 6.60 -12.61
N GLY A 82 2.71 5.28 -12.35
CA GLY A 82 2.19 4.76 -11.09
C GLY A 82 2.15 3.25 -10.99
N GLY A 83 1.87 2.78 -9.77
CA GLY A 83 1.80 1.37 -9.45
C GLY A 83 1.82 1.12 -7.94
N HIS A 84 2.29 -0.06 -7.56
CA HIS A 84 2.42 -0.46 -6.16
C HIS A 84 3.60 0.28 -5.51
N VAL A 85 3.33 1.16 -4.56
CA VAL A 85 4.34 2.02 -3.93
C VAL A 85 5.21 1.22 -2.99
N ASN A 86 6.53 1.31 -3.15
CA ASN A 86 7.47 0.77 -2.19
C ASN A 86 7.59 1.72 -1.00
N VAL A 87 6.70 1.53 -0.01
CA VAL A 87 6.60 2.39 1.18
C VAL A 87 7.82 2.33 2.11
N GLN A 88 8.71 1.35 1.92
CA GLN A 88 9.93 1.21 2.71
C GLN A 88 11.08 2.07 2.14
N GLU A 89 11.13 2.21 0.82
CA GLU A 89 12.24 2.90 0.14
C GLU A 89 11.86 4.31 -0.33
N CYS A 90 10.56 4.61 -0.48
CA CYS A 90 10.11 5.97 -0.77
C CYS A 90 10.44 6.93 0.39
N ARG A 91 10.83 8.16 0.05
CA ARG A 91 11.21 9.19 1.03
C ARG A 91 10.40 10.46 0.83
N VAL A 92 9.66 10.84 1.86
CA VAL A 92 8.88 12.08 1.90
C VAL A 92 9.81 13.29 1.87
N GLY A 93 9.52 14.25 1.00
CA GLY A 93 10.27 15.50 0.93
C GLY A 93 10.02 16.42 2.13
N ARG A 94 10.79 17.51 2.22
CA ARG A 94 10.75 18.44 3.36
C ARG A 94 9.37 19.01 3.71
N GLY A 95 8.45 19.08 2.74
CA GLY A 95 7.08 19.55 2.94
C GLY A 95 6.16 18.57 3.69
N GLY A 96 6.59 17.32 3.89
CA GLY A 96 5.77 16.28 4.46
C GLY A 96 4.76 15.69 3.46
N LEU A 97 4.02 14.70 3.93
CA LEU A 97 2.82 14.16 3.28
C LEU A 97 1.68 14.17 4.30
N SER A 98 0.48 14.44 3.81
CA SER A 98 -0.75 14.32 4.60
C SER A 98 -1.59 13.17 4.07
N ALA A 99 -2.25 12.46 4.97
CA ALA A 99 -3.19 11.41 4.62
C ALA A 99 -4.45 11.50 5.48
N GLN A 100 -5.60 11.27 4.87
CA GLN A 100 -6.83 10.97 5.59
C GLN A 100 -6.81 9.50 5.97
N VAL A 101 -7.15 9.19 7.23
CA VAL A 101 -7.18 7.82 7.75
C VAL A 101 -8.58 7.50 8.23
N THR A 102 -9.17 6.45 7.67
CA THR A 102 -10.46 5.90 8.10
C THR A 102 -10.19 4.56 8.78
N ALA A 103 -10.18 4.55 10.11
CA ALA A 103 -9.99 3.34 10.90
C ALA A 103 -11.30 2.60 11.10
N THR A 104 -11.26 1.27 11.00
CA THR A 104 -12.42 0.40 11.19
C THR A 104 -12.13 -0.62 12.30
N PRO A 105 -12.94 -0.67 13.37
CA PRO A 105 -12.76 -1.70 14.39
C PRO A 105 -13.24 -3.04 13.87
N ASN A 106 -12.48 -4.10 14.12
CA ASN A 106 -12.84 -5.50 13.91
C ASN A 106 -13.16 -5.95 12.47
N ILE A 107 -13.22 -5.04 11.51
CA ILE A 107 -13.48 -5.31 10.10
C ILE A 107 -12.37 -4.67 9.29
N GLY A 108 -11.80 -5.41 8.34
CA GLY A 108 -10.74 -4.92 7.49
C GLY A 108 -10.21 -5.99 6.57
N PHE A 109 -8.89 -6.05 6.41
CA PHE A 109 -8.25 -6.97 5.48
C PHE A 109 -7.09 -7.73 6.13
N ALA A 110 -7.00 -9.02 5.83
CA ALA A 110 -5.86 -9.87 6.17
C ALA A 110 -5.34 -10.58 4.92
N VAL A 111 -4.02 -10.76 4.80
CA VAL A 111 -3.41 -11.44 3.68
C VAL A 111 -3.64 -12.94 3.82
N ASP A 112 -4.17 -13.53 2.75
CA ASP A 112 -4.29 -14.98 2.57
C ASP A 112 -4.01 -15.35 1.10
N LEU A 113 -3.87 -16.65 0.83
CA LEU A 113 -3.70 -17.17 -0.52
C LEU A 113 -5.03 -17.12 -1.29
N ASP A 114 -5.08 -16.31 -2.34
CA ASP A 114 -6.14 -16.39 -3.33
C ASP A 114 -5.81 -17.51 -4.33
N LEU A 115 -6.59 -18.60 -4.29
CA LEU A 115 -6.38 -19.79 -5.12
C LEU A 115 -6.64 -19.54 -6.61
N THR A 116 -7.42 -18.51 -6.97
CA THR A 116 -7.68 -18.15 -8.37
C THR A 116 -6.46 -17.52 -9.02
N SER A 117 -5.80 -16.60 -8.33
CA SER A 117 -4.61 -15.90 -8.81
C SER A 117 -3.29 -16.57 -8.44
N ASN A 118 -3.34 -17.50 -7.47
CA ASN A 118 -2.20 -18.11 -6.79
C ASN A 118 -1.26 -17.06 -6.16
N MET A 119 -1.85 -16.01 -5.58
CA MET A 119 -1.13 -14.90 -4.96
C MET A 119 -1.59 -14.67 -3.53
N GLN A 120 -0.66 -14.19 -2.70
CA GLN A 120 -1.00 -13.71 -1.36
C GLN A 120 -1.56 -12.29 -1.49
N VAL A 121 -2.85 -12.14 -1.25
CA VAL A 121 -3.58 -10.88 -1.41
C VAL A 121 -4.43 -10.61 -0.19
N PHE A 122 -4.90 -9.36 -0.06
CA PHE A 122 -5.81 -9.00 1.01
C PHE A 122 -7.21 -9.61 0.79
N HIS A 123 -7.67 -10.39 1.75
CA HIS A 123 -9.05 -10.86 1.88
C HIS A 123 -9.80 -10.06 2.94
N PRO A 124 -11.09 -9.75 2.75
CA PRO A 124 -11.89 -9.11 3.78
C PRO A 124 -12.03 -10.03 4.99
N VAL A 125 -11.89 -9.47 6.18
CA VAL A 125 -12.03 -10.17 7.46
C VAL A 125 -12.95 -9.40 8.40
N SER A 126 -13.62 -10.15 9.26
CA SER A 126 -14.41 -9.63 10.37
C SER A 126 -14.15 -10.50 11.59
N TYR A 127 -13.84 -9.87 12.73
CA TYR A 127 -13.58 -10.53 14.01
C TYR A 127 -14.75 -10.24 14.97
N PRO A 128 -15.67 -11.19 15.17
CA PRO A 128 -16.75 -11.02 16.14
C PRO A 128 -16.17 -10.90 17.56
N GLY A 129 -16.49 -9.82 18.26
CA GLY A 129 -16.04 -9.56 19.64
C GLY A 129 -14.86 -8.61 19.70
N GLY A 130 -15.14 -7.31 19.65
CA GLY A 130 -14.10 -6.29 19.69
C GLY A 130 -13.29 -6.33 20.99
N ARG A 131 -11.96 -6.37 20.86
CA ARG A 131 -11.07 -5.82 21.88
C ARG A 131 -11.23 -4.30 21.84
N HIS A 132 -12.26 -3.80 22.53
CA HIS A 132 -12.32 -2.39 22.87
C HIS A 132 -11.07 -2.07 23.68
N GLY A 133 -10.29 -1.11 23.20
CA GLY A 133 -9.19 -0.52 23.97
C GLY A 133 -9.74 0.00 25.29
N SER A 134 -9.27 -0.61 26.37
CA SER A 134 -9.27 -0.03 27.71
C SER A 134 -8.28 1.13 27.78
#